data_AF-A0A139RF47-F1
#
_entry.id   AF-A0A139RF47-F1
#
_cell.length_a   1.000
_cell.length_b   1.000
_cell.length_c   1.000
_cell.angle_alpha   90.00
_cell.angle_beta   90.00
_cell.angle_gamma   90.00
#
_symmetry.space_group_name_H-M   'P 1'
#
loop_
_entity.id
_entity.type
_entity.pdbx_description
1 polymer ?
#
loop_
_entity_poly.entity_id
_entity_poly.type
_entity_poly.pdbx_seq_one_letter_code
_entity_poly.pdbx_strand_id
1 'polypeptide(L)' 'MNNARQDNDFIKEIIEKHFENMVDDVLEHTETYYEALGAVISIKGSKVPNVLHLIDCLRTAIRKRAMQQKTPNHKN' A
#
# COMPACT_ATOMS: atom_id res chain seq x y z
N MET A 1 -25.58 22.82 -5.42
CA MET A 1 -24.60 22.16 -6.31
C MET A 1 -23.21 22.40 -5.73
N ASN A 2 -22.61 21.37 -5.11
CA ASN A 2 -21.16 21.20 -4.87
C ASN A 2 -20.81 19.91 -4.10
N ASN A 3 -21.72 18.93 -3.96
CA ASN A 3 -21.52 17.83 -3.02
C ASN A 3 -20.76 16.63 -3.64
N ALA A 4 -20.94 16.37 -4.94
CA ALA A 4 -20.33 15.19 -5.57
C ALA A 4 -18.79 15.20 -5.62
N ARG A 5 -18.17 16.40 -5.68
CA ARG A 5 -16.70 16.53 -5.65
C ARG A 5 -16.15 16.30 -4.25
N GLN A 6 -16.82 16.88 -3.25
CA GLN A 6 -16.44 16.78 -1.85
C GLN A 6 -16.60 15.34 -1.32
N ASP A 7 -17.65 14.64 -1.74
CA ASP A 7 -17.87 13.22 -1.43
C ASP A 7 -16.80 12.33 -2.08
N ASN A 8 -16.40 12.63 -3.33
CA ASN A 8 -15.31 11.89 -3.99
C ASN A 8 -13.95 12.14 -3.33
N ASP A 9 -13.66 13.36 -2.92
CA ASP A 9 -12.41 13.69 -2.21
C ASP A 9 -12.37 13.00 -0.83
N PHE A 10 -13.50 12.94 -0.12
CA PHE A 10 -13.61 12.21 1.15
C PHE A 10 -13.48 10.69 0.99
N ILE A 11 -14.14 10.10 -0.02
CA ILE A 11 -14.00 8.68 -0.34
C ILE A 11 -12.55 8.36 -0.71
N LYS A 12 -11.90 9.24 -1.48
CA LYS A 12 -10.49 9.11 -1.84
C LYS A 12 -9.59 9.11 -0.61
N GLU A 13 -9.79 10.02 0.34
CA GLU A 13 -9.01 10.07 1.59
C GLU A 13 -9.16 8.78 2.43
N ILE A 14 -10.39 8.26 2.53
CA ILE A 14 -10.65 6.98 3.22
C ILE A 14 -9.89 5.83 2.55
N ILE A 15 -9.92 5.76 1.22
CA ILE A 15 -9.24 4.72 0.45
C ILE A 15 -7.71 4.85 0.62
N GLU A 16 -7.16 6.06 0.52
CA GLU A 16 -5.73 6.31 0.70
C GLU A 16 -5.27 5.91 2.11
N LYS A 17 -6.01 6.28 3.16
CA LYS A 17 -5.67 5.90 4.53
C LYS A 17 -5.75 4.39 4.76
N HIS A 18 -6.79 3.75 4.23
CA HIS A 18 -6.92 2.29 4.32
C HIS A 18 -5.76 1.57 3.62
N PHE A 19 -5.36 2.07 2.45
CA PHE A 19 -4.22 1.55 1.70
C PHE A 19 -2.90 1.71 2.46
N GLU A 20 -2.63 2.89 3.03
CA GLU A 20 -1.40 3.12 3.82
C GLU A 20 -1.35 2.18 5.05
N ASN A 21 -2.47 1.98 5.74
CA ASN A 21 -2.58 1.05 6.86
C ASN A 21 -2.33 -0.40 6.41
N MET A 22 -2.87 -0.83 5.27
CA MET A 22 -2.59 -2.17 4.74
C MET A 22 -1.10 -2.38 4.46
N VAL A 23 -0.40 -1.36 3.96
CA VAL A 23 1.06 -1.45 3.73
C VAL A 23 1.80 -1.55 5.07
N ASP A 24 1.39 -0.80 6.09
CA ASP A 24 1.99 -0.88 7.42
C ASP A 24 1.76 -2.25 8.06
N ASP A 25 0.53 -2.77 8.02
CA ASP A 25 0.18 -4.10 8.53
C ASP A 25 1.02 -5.20 7.86
N VAL A 26 1.19 -5.15 6.53
CA VAL A 26 2.03 -6.12 5.80
C VAL A 26 3.49 -6.03 6.25
N LEU A 27 4.02 -4.82 6.43
CA LEU A 27 5.40 -4.62 6.87
C LEU A 27 5.61 -5.03 8.34
N GLU A 28 4.61 -4.86 9.21
CA GLU A 28 4.66 -5.27 10.62
C GLU A 28 4.68 -6.80 10.78
N HIS A 29 4.01 -7.53 9.87
CA HIS A 29 3.86 -8.98 9.93
C HIS A 29 4.81 -9.75 9.00
N THR A 30 5.83 -9.10 8.44
CA THR A 30 6.82 -9.74 7.56
C THR A 30 8.23 -9.36 7.97
N GLU A 31 9.16 -10.32 7.92
CA GLU A 31 10.55 -10.10 8.36
C GLU A 31 11.41 -9.63 7.17
N THR A 32 11.05 -10.04 5.96
CA THR A 32 11.81 -9.70 4.75
C THR A 32 10.97 -9.01 3.69
N TYR A 33 11.65 -8.22 2.86
CA TYR A 33 11.07 -7.62 1.66
C TYR A 33 10.41 -8.66 0.72
N TYR A 34 10.99 -9.86 0.62
CA TYR A 34 10.46 -10.92 -0.24
C TYR A 34 9.18 -11.53 0.34
N GLU A 35 9.07 -11.63 1.67
CA GLU A 35 7.84 -12.06 2.36
C GLU A 35 6.73 -11.03 2.20
N ALA A 36 7.03 -9.73 2.38
CA ALA A 36 6.09 -8.64 2.12
C ALA A 36 5.52 -8.68 0.70
N LEU A 37 6.39 -8.91 -0.30
CA LEU A 37 5.96 -9.08 -1.69
C LEU A 37 5.15 -10.36 -1.91
N GLY A 38 5.53 -11.47 -1.27
CA GLY A 38 4.82 -12.73 -1.34
C GLY A 38 3.40 -12.63 -0.82
N ALA A 39 3.21 -11.96 0.33
CA ALA A 39 1.89 -11.71 0.92
C ALA A 39 0.96 -10.96 -0.04
N VAL A 40 1.47 -9.94 -0.74
CA VAL A 40 0.70 -9.17 -1.73
C VAL A 40 0.40 -10.00 -2.99
N ILE A 41 1.33 -10.85 -3.44
CA ILE A 41 1.14 -11.71 -4.61
C ILE A 41 0.07 -12.78 -4.36
N SER A 42 -0.10 -13.28 -3.13
CA SER A 42 -1.15 -14.23 -2.77
C SER A 42 -2.57 -13.68 -3.06
N ILE A 43 -2.74 -12.36 -3.03
CA ILE A 43 -4.01 -11.68 -3.35
C ILE A 43 -4.31 -11.73 -4.86
N LYS A 44 -3.28 -11.91 -5.71
CA LYS A 44 -3.39 -11.99 -7.18
C LYS A 44 -4.20 -13.21 -7.65
N GLY A 45 -4.30 -14.25 -6.83
CA GLY A 45 -5.18 -15.39 -7.08
C GLY A 45 -6.66 -15.14 -6.78
N SER A 46 -7.02 -13.99 -6.21
CA SER A 46 -8.40 -13.68 -5.86
C SER A 46 -9.23 -13.31 -7.10
N LYS A 47 -10.51 -13.70 -7.10
CA LYS A 47 -11.46 -13.41 -8.19
C LYS A 47 -12.06 -12.00 -8.12
N VAL A 48 -11.45 -11.09 -7.38
CA VAL A 48 -11.94 -9.73 -7.19
C VAL A 48 -11.58 -8.90 -8.43
N PRO A 49 -12.54 -8.32 -9.16
CA PRO A 49 -12.26 -7.45 -10.29
C PRO A 49 -11.39 -6.26 -9.85
N ASN A 50 -10.45 -5.82 -10.70
CA ASN A 50 -9.54 -4.69 -10.45
C ASN A 50 -8.53 -4.85 -9.30
N VAL A 51 -8.45 -6.03 -8.67
CA VAL A 51 -7.47 -6.31 -7.59
C VAL A 51 -6.01 -6.22 -8.08
N LEU A 52 -5.79 -6.40 -9.38
CA LEU A 52 -4.46 -6.29 -10.01
C LEU A 52 -3.86 -4.89 -9.85
N HIS A 53 -4.66 -3.83 -10.02
CA HIS A 53 -4.18 -2.46 -9.84
C HIS A 53 -3.86 -2.17 -8.36
N LEU A 54 -4.67 -2.68 -7.44
CA LEU A 54 -4.40 -2.58 -6.01
C LEU A 54 -3.07 -3.25 -5.63
N ILE A 55 -2.81 -4.44 -6.17
CA ILE A 55 -1.57 -5.19 -5.97
C ILE A 55 -0.36 -4.41 -6.47
N ASP A 56 -0.43 -3.81 -7.66
CA ASP A 56 0.69 -3.06 -8.22
C ASP A 56 0.97 -1.78 -7.43
N CYS A 57 -0.07 -1.10 -6.95
CA CYS A 57 0.06 0.01 -6.01
C CYS A 57 0.74 -0.44 -4.71
N LEU A 58 0.26 -1.52 -4.08
CA LEU A 58 0.81 -2.05 -2.82
C LEU A 58 2.30 -2.39 -2.96
N ARG A 59 2.69 -3.10 -4.02
CA ARG A 59 4.09 -3.45 -4.28
C ARG A 59 4.97 -2.21 -4.42
N THR A 60 4.47 -1.17 -5.08
CA THR A 60 5.20 0.09 -5.26
C THR A 60 5.39 0.83 -3.94
N ALA A 61 4.35 0.90 -3.10
CA ALA A 61 4.40 1.55 -1.79
C ALA A 61 5.35 0.81 -0.82
N ILE A 62 5.25 -0.52 -0.74
CA ILE A 62 6.16 -1.38 0.04
C ILE A 62 7.61 -1.13 -0.38
N ARG A 63 7.88 -1.12 -1.69
CA ARG A 63 9.23 -0.86 -2.22
C ARG A 63 9.76 0.51 -1.80
N LYS A 64 8.93 1.56 -1.89
CA LYS A 64 9.32 2.92 -1.50
C LYS A 64 9.63 3.01 -0.01
N ARG A 65 8.79 2.46 0.87
CA ARG A 65 9.01 2.46 2.32
C ARG A 65 10.24 1.63 2.72
N ALA A 66 10.41 0.44 2.14
CA ALA A 66 11.59 -0.40 2.39
C ALA A 66 12.90 0.28 1.93
N MET A 67 12.87 1.04 0.83
CA MET A 67 14.01 1.86 0.40
C MET A 67 14.29 3.02 1.35
N GLN A 68 13.25 3.68 1.88
CA GLN A 68 13.40 4.77 2.85
C GLN A 68 13.96 4.28 4.19
N GLN A 69 13.57 3.08 4.65
CA GLN A 69 14.16 2.43 5.85
C GLN A 69 15.66 2.11 5.67
N LYS A 70 16.11 1.86 4.43
CA LYS A 70 17.52 1.58 4.10
C LYS A 70 18.38 2.82 3.93
N THR A 71 17.80 4.02 3.86
CA THR A 71 18.56 5.27 4.02
C THR A 71 18.80 5.45 5.50
N PRO A 72 20.03 5.23 6.03
CA PRO A 72 20.35 5.85 7.30
C PRO A 72 20.22 7.34 7.01
N ASN A 73 19.47 8.07 7.83
CA ASN A 73 19.86 9.46 8.04
C ASN A 73 21.34 9.38 8.43
N HIS A 74 22.23 9.73 7.48
CA HIS A 74 23.63 9.94 7.72
C HIS A 74 23.69 11.12 8.69
N LYS A 75 23.50 10.84 9.98
CA LYS A 75 23.93 11.72 11.05
C LYS A 75 25.43 11.49 11.13
N ASN A 76 26.16 12.41 10.49
CA ASN A 76 27.57 12.66 10.81
C ASN A 76 27.74 12.90 12.31
#